data_AF-A0A944XPQ7-F1
#
_entry.id   AF-A0A944XPQ7-F1
#
_cell.length_a   1.000
_cell.length_b   1.000
_cell.length_c   1.000
_cell.angle_alpha   90.00
_cell.angle_beta   90.00
_cell.angle_gamma   90.00
#
_symmetry.space_group_name_H-M   'P 1'
#
loop_
_entity.id
_entity.type
_entity.pdbx_description
1 polymer ?
#
loop_
_entity_poly.entity_id
_entity_poly.type
_entity_poly.pdbx_seq_one_letter_code
_entity_poly.pdbx_strand_id
1 'polypeptide(L)'
;MVENYKTLIGSNHFKVLILFLVGIFSCPLQGGEVEAQISPEGRDRTYKQAAPHRFERRFDKRVSPKSSVVPIKPKSMAPIFPEDLKEVKFVLKQLFIQGKSIYDKRALKPLYKSYLKKELTLKNIYEIAQRITNKYRNDGYLLSKAIVPPQKINDGVVHLRIIEGYIDKIKIQGPVRGPRKLINKYKKNILKSRPLRAHDLERYLLLIDDLPGVTAKSVLTPSEDKPSATTMTLILADKAFVGHIGTDNRGSKFNGPYQFLGGVTVNSLLGDHSRAGLQGVFTSQTDELLFLNAFYDLPINQEGTRLFFSSSVSKSEPGSTLKQFDINGDSSSITLRLTHPFLRSRAKNLTGHLGFSGRNSTTKILGLLDSEDRLRVMNIGVSYDYADEYKGVNLIRLNLSKGLNIFDATESGSSNLSRSQGKSNFTKLTGNLM
;
A
#
# COMPACT_ATOMS: atom_id res chain seq x y z
N MET A 1 32.03 -38.35 34.31
CA MET A 1 31.18 -38.64 35.48
C MET A 1 29.79 -38.95 34.91
N VAL A 2 29.38 -40.21 34.65
CA VAL A 2 29.22 -41.36 35.59
C VAL A 2 28.43 -40.85 36.81
N GLU A 3 27.18 -41.23 37.11
CA GLU A 3 26.44 -42.48 36.88
C GLU A 3 24.92 -42.36 37.17
N ASN A 4 24.12 -43.13 36.41
CA ASN A 4 22.95 -43.97 36.74
C ASN A 4 21.97 -43.64 37.90
N TYR A 5 20.65 -43.83 37.65
CA TYR A 5 19.91 -45.08 37.96
C TYR A 5 18.41 -45.03 37.52
N LYS A 6 18.01 -46.02 36.69
CA LYS A 6 16.80 -46.91 36.76
C LYS A 6 15.37 -46.31 36.85
N THR A 7 14.29 -46.81 36.24
CA THR A 7 13.98 -47.93 35.30
C THR A 7 12.47 -47.91 34.96
N LEU A 8 12.13 -48.48 33.80
CA LEU A 8 10.92 -49.29 33.47
C LEU A 8 9.51 -48.66 33.47
N ILE A 9 9.01 -48.34 32.26
CA ILE A 9 7.63 -48.62 31.83
C ILE A 9 7.67 -49.13 30.39
N GLY A 10 7.30 -50.40 30.19
CA GLY A 10 7.14 -51.03 28.87
C GLY A 10 5.65 -51.27 28.59
N SER A 11 5.18 -50.82 27.43
CA SER A 11 3.91 -51.22 26.83
C SER A 11 4.12 -51.48 25.35
N ASN A 12 3.60 -52.61 24.91
CA ASN A 12 3.76 -53.25 23.61
C ASN A 12 3.21 -52.44 22.43
N HIS A 13 3.86 -52.58 21.27
CA HIS A 13 3.32 -53.23 20.05
C HIS A 13 3.81 -52.50 18.79
N PHE A 14 4.78 -53.09 18.07
CA PHE A 14 4.74 -53.25 16.60
C PHE A 14 5.97 -54.04 16.11
N LYS A 15 5.78 -55.30 15.74
CA LYS A 15 6.66 -56.09 14.87
C LYS A 15 5.80 -57.08 14.10
N VAL A 16 5.80 -56.97 12.77
CA VAL A 16 5.59 -58.11 11.86
C VAL A 16 6.68 -58.07 10.80
N LEU A 17 7.22 -59.26 10.57
CA LEU A 17 8.52 -59.61 10.03
C LEU A 17 8.45 -59.90 8.53
N ILE A 18 9.59 -59.63 7.88
CA ILE A 18 10.00 -59.97 6.52
C ILE A 18 9.99 -61.49 6.27
N LEU A 19 9.58 -61.92 5.07
CA LEU A 19 10.03 -63.18 4.48
C LEU A 19 10.21 -63.06 2.96
N PHE A 20 11.36 -63.55 2.52
CA PHE A 20 11.99 -63.51 1.21
C PHE A 20 11.19 -64.23 0.11
N LEU A 21 11.29 -63.72 -1.13
CA LEU A 21 11.32 -64.57 -2.32
C LEU A 21 12.25 -63.95 -3.38
N VAL A 22 13.34 -64.67 -3.62
CA VAL A 22 14.36 -64.45 -4.65
C VAL A 22 13.76 -64.83 -6.00
N GLY A 23 13.69 -63.86 -6.91
CA GLY A 23 13.36 -64.06 -8.32
C GLY A 23 14.47 -63.50 -9.19
N ILE A 24 15.37 -64.39 -9.62
CA ILE A 24 16.40 -64.13 -10.62
C ILE A 24 15.71 -63.85 -11.96
N PHE A 25 15.87 -62.65 -12.49
CA PHE A 25 15.81 -62.40 -13.93
C PHE A 25 16.97 -61.49 -14.32
N SER A 26 17.98 -62.13 -14.88
CA SER A 26 19.04 -61.56 -15.69
C SER A 26 18.46 -60.77 -16.86
N CYS A 27 18.72 -59.47 -16.90
CA CYS A 27 18.50 -58.64 -18.08
C CYS A 27 19.83 -57.92 -18.39
N PRO A 28 20.37 -58.02 -19.61
CA PRO A 28 21.67 -57.46 -19.93
C PRO A 28 21.59 -55.92 -19.92
N LEU A 29 22.49 -55.29 -19.18
CA LEU A 29 22.81 -53.87 -19.27
C LEU A 29 23.38 -53.58 -20.66
N GLN A 30 22.51 -53.23 -21.61
CA GLN A 30 22.91 -52.44 -22.77
C GLN A 30 22.89 -50.97 -22.37
N GLY A 31 24.07 -50.37 -22.27
CA GLY A 31 24.24 -48.93 -22.22
C GLY A 31 23.80 -48.33 -23.55
N GLY A 32 22.54 -47.92 -23.63
CA GLY A 32 22.10 -46.97 -24.64
C GLY A 32 22.31 -45.56 -24.10
N GLU A 33 22.99 -44.71 -24.85
CA GLU A 33 22.96 -43.27 -24.64
C GLU A 33 21.49 -42.82 -24.68
N VAL A 34 20.95 -42.49 -23.51
CA VAL A 34 19.65 -41.83 -23.44
C VAL A 34 19.90 -40.39 -23.87
N GLU A 35 19.84 -40.13 -25.18
CA GLU A 35 19.56 -38.78 -25.65
C GLU A 35 18.22 -38.38 -25.02
N ALA A 36 18.31 -37.57 -23.97
CA ALA A 36 17.14 -37.03 -23.30
C ALA A 36 16.44 -36.10 -24.29
N GLN A 37 15.54 -36.67 -25.10
CA GLN A 37 14.69 -35.91 -25.98
C GLN A 37 13.77 -35.08 -25.09
N ILE A 38 14.13 -33.81 -24.92
CA ILE A 38 13.34 -32.88 -24.14
C ILE A 38 12.01 -32.73 -24.89
N SER A 39 10.93 -33.29 -24.34
CA SER A 39 9.60 -33.10 -24.91
C SER A 39 9.32 -31.59 -25.07
N PRO A 40 8.50 -31.16 -26.04
CA PRO A 40 8.16 -29.74 -26.20
C PRO A 40 7.72 -29.07 -24.89
N GLU A 41 7.05 -29.84 -24.02
CA GLU A 41 6.62 -29.42 -22.69
C GLU A 41 7.77 -29.33 -21.65
N GLY A 42 8.71 -30.27 -21.68
CA GLY A 42 9.94 -30.21 -20.87
C GLY A 42 10.86 -29.06 -21.28
N ARG A 43 10.89 -28.76 -22.58
CA ARG A 43 11.63 -27.62 -23.17
C ARG A 43 11.05 -26.34 -22.63
N ASP A 44 9.73 -26.19 -22.74
CA ASP A 44 8.99 -25.02 -22.24
C ASP A 44 9.22 -24.77 -20.74
N ARG A 45 9.40 -25.82 -19.91
CA ARG A 45 9.66 -25.68 -18.48
C ARG A 45 11.08 -25.21 -18.17
N THR A 46 12.07 -25.81 -18.81
CA THR A 46 13.49 -25.46 -18.62
C THR A 46 13.78 -24.05 -19.14
N TYR A 47 13.28 -23.69 -20.32
CA TYR A 47 13.41 -22.34 -20.88
C TYR A 47 12.72 -21.28 -20.02
N LYS A 48 11.54 -21.55 -19.44
CA LYS A 48 10.90 -20.62 -18.49
C LYS A 48 11.72 -20.36 -17.23
N GLN A 49 12.54 -21.33 -16.80
CA GLN A 49 13.43 -21.15 -15.65
C GLN A 49 14.66 -20.33 -16.04
N ALA A 50 15.13 -20.46 -17.27
CA ALA A 50 16.28 -19.72 -17.78
C ALA A 50 15.94 -18.31 -18.29
N ALA A 51 14.67 -18.04 -18.62
CA ALA A 51 14.27 -16.84 -19.36
C ALA A 51 14.66 -15.52 -18.66
N PRO A 52 15.35 -14.59 -19.37
CA PRO A 52 15.89 -13.36 -18.77
C PRO A 52 14.81 -12.42 -18.23
N HIS A 53 13.63 -12.38 -18.85
CA HIS A 53 12.55 -11.47 -18.46
C HIS A 53 11.89 -11.82 -17.11
N ARG A 54 12.18 -12.97 -16.48
CA ARG A 54 11.53 -13.38 -15.23
C ARG A 54 11.98 -12.57 -14.01
N PHE A 55 13.17 -11.98 -14.07
CA PHE A 55 13.82 -11.32 -12.93
C PHE A 55 13.24 -9.95 -12.62
N GLU A 56 12.63 -9.28 -13.61
CA GLU A 56 11.90 -8.02 -13.43
C GLU A 56 10.81 -8.14 -12.35
N ARG A 57 10.11 -9.29 -12.30
CA ARG A 57 9.04 -9.55 -11.31
C ARG A 57 9.51 -9.57 -9.86
N ARG A 58 10.82 -9.75 -9.62
CA ARG A 58 11.38 -9.72 -8.25
C ARG A 58 11.37 -8.30 -7.68
N PHE A 59 11.42 -7.32 -8.57
CA PHE A 59 11.59 -5.91 -8.28
C PHE A 59 10.31 -5.10 -8.47
N ASP A 60 9.29 -5.70 -9.08
CA ASP A 60 7.92 -5.22 -8.97
C ASP A 60 7.55 -5.09 -7.49
N LYS A 61 7.38 -3.83 -7.03
CA LYS A 61 6.99 -3.55 -5.65
C LYS A 61 5.66 -4.25 -5.38
N ARG A 62 5.69 -5.31 -4.56
CA ARG A 62 4.46 -5.93 -4.06
C ARG A 62 3.66 -4.86 -3.33
N VAL A 63 2.44 -4.63 -3.81
CA VAL A 63 1.52 -3.69 -3.17
C VAL A 63 1.13 -4.31 -1.83
N SER A 64 1.65 -3.78 -0.74
CA SER A 64 1.17 -4.07 0.61
C SER A 64 -0.02 -3.15 0.91
N PRO A 65 -1.02 -3.63 1.67
CA PRO A 65 -2.10 -2.75 2.10
C PRO A 65 -1.53 -1.59 2.92
N LYS A 66 -2.06 -0.39 2.67
CA LYS A 66 -1.72 0.81 3.44
C LYS A 66 -2.67 1.06 4.61
N SER A 67 -3.80 0.35 4.62
CA SER A 67 -4.76 0.38 5.71
C SER A 67 -4.16 -0.22 6.97
N SER A 68 -4.58 0.34 8.09
CA SER A 68 -4.22 -0.08 9.44
C SER A 68 -5.49 -0.13 10.28
N VAL A 69 -5.55 -1.06 11.21
CA VAL A 69 -6.67 -1.17 12.15
C VAL A 69 -6.69 0.08 13.01
N VAL A 70 -7.69 0.94 12.78
CA VAL A 70 -7.89 2.13 13.59
C VAL A 70 -8.65 1.71 14.85
N PRO A 71 -8.13 1.97 16.07
CA PRO A 71 -8.88 1.67 17.28
C PRO A 71 -10.21 2.43 17.25
N ILE A 72 -11.32 1.69 17.41
CA ILE A 72 -12.67 2.25 17.46
C ILE A 72 -12.72 3.16 18.70
N LYS A 73 -12.54 4.46 18.53
CA LYS A 73 -12.81 5.41 19.60
C LYS A 73 -14.30 5.34 19.92
N PRO A 74 -14.70 5.32 21.21
CA PRO A 74 -16.11 5.30 21.57
C PRO A 74 -16.85 6.46 20.90
N LYS A 75 -17.97 6.16 20.24
CA LYS A 75 -18.82 7.12 19.50
C LYS A 75 -19.39 8.23 20.40
N SER A 76 -19.29 8.09 21.72
CA SER A 76 -19.78 9.03 22.71
C SER A 76 -18.71 9.30 23.75
N MET A 77 -18.35 10.57 23.92
CA MET A 77 -17.60 11.01 25.11
C MET A 77 -18.58 11.33 26.23
N ALA A 78 -18.20 11.07 27.48
CA ALA A 78 -18.97 11.50 28.64
C ALA A 78 -18.93 13.05 28.74
N PRO A 79 -20.03 13.69 29.18
CA PRO A 79 -20.03 15.14 29.40
C PRO A 79 -19.08 15.49 30.54
N ILE A 80 -18.21 16.48 30.32
CA ILE A 80 -17.42 17.11 31.38
C ILE A 80 -18.28 18.26 31.91
N PHE A 81 -18.61 18.23 33.21
CA PHE A 81 -19.39 19.28 33.85
C PHE A 81 -18.85 19.56 35.27
N PRO A 82 -18.90 20.81 35.76
CA PRO A 82 -18.47 21.14 37.12
C PRO A 82 -19.39 20.46 38.15
N GLU A 83 -18.79 19.76 39.12
CA GLU A 83 -19.49 18.95 40.11
C GLU A 83 -20.43 19.79 41.00
N ASP A 84 -20.01 21.04 41.28
CA ASP A 84 -20.65 21.99 42.20
C ASP A 84 -22.01 22.50 41.71
N LEU A 85 -22.37 22.24 40.46
CA LEU A 85 -23.59 22.75 39.83
C LEU A 85 -24.68 21.68 39.61
N LYS A 86 -24.54 20.51 40.26
CA LYS A 86 -25.52 19.40 40.17
C LYS A 86 -26.91 19.76 40.71
N GLU A 87 -26.99 20.67 41.66
CA GLU A 87 -28.22 20.97 42.42
C GLU A 87 -29.11 22.03 41.76
N VAL A 88 -28.62 22.79 40.78
CA VAL A 88 -29.40 23.81 40.10
C VAL A 88 -30.48 23.16 39.23
N LYS A 89 -31.74 23.30 39.63
CA LYS A 89 -32.93 22.79 38.91
C LYS A 89 -33.75 23.91 38.30
N PHE A 90 -34.30 23.67 37.11
CA PHE A 90 -35.21 24.58 36.43
C PHE A 90 -36.03 23.84 35.37
N VAL A 91 -37.16 24.42 34.96
CA VAL A 91 -37.95 23.86 33.85
C VAL A 91 -37.43 24.40 32.52
N LEU A 92 -36.96 23.51 31.62
CA LEU A 92 -36.48 23.93 30.30
C LEU A 92 -37.66 24.23 29.36
N LYS A 93 -37.97 25.50 29.12
CA LYS A 93 -39.01 25.92 28.17
C LYS A 93 -38.47 26.01 26.74
N GLN A 94 -37.29 26.61 26.57
CA GLN A 94 -36.72 26.88 25.26
C GLN A 94 -35.20 26.74 25.23
N LEU A 95 -34.70 26.16 24.14
CA LEU A 95 -33.28 26.02 23.87
C LEU A 95 -32.92 26.79 22.60
N PHE A 96 -32.05 27.80 22.74
CA PHE A 96 -31.49 28.56 21.63
C PHE A 96 -30.08 28.06 21.31
N ILE A 97 -29.87 27.61 20.08
CA ILE A 97 -28.58 27.09 19.63
C ILE A 97 -28.00 28.05 18.60
N GLN A 98 -26.86 28.66 18.91
CA GLN A 98 -26.11 29.59 18.07
C GLN A 98 -24.88 28.91 17.45
N GLY A 99 -24.29 29.52 16.41
CA GLY A 99 -23.03 29.06 15.81
C GLY A 99 -23.16 27.79 14.95
N LYS A 100 -24.36 27.50 14.45
CA LYS A 100 -24.66 26.34 13.60
C LYS A 100 -24.70 26.76 12.13
N SER A 101 -23.70 26.37 11.34
CA SER A 101 -23.71 26.51 9.88
C SER A 101 -24.02 25.18 9.19
N ILE A 102 -23.65 24.05 9.82
CA ILE A 102 -23.82 22.71 9.23
C ILE A 102 -25.24 22.16 9.43
N TYR A 103 -25.84 22.36 10.61
CA TYR A 103 -27.16 21.80 10.93
C TYR A 103 -28.22 22.87 11.17
N ASP A 104 -29.38 22.65 10.58
CA ASP A 104 -30.57 23.44 10.85
C ASP A 104 -31.25 23.05 12.19
N LYS A 105 -32.33 23.74 12.55
CA LYS A 105 -33.07 23.45 13.79
C LYS A 105 -33.71 22.05 13.75
N ARG A 106 -34.12 21.57 12.58
CA ARG A 106 -34.81 20.28 12.41
C ARG A 106 -33.84 19.12 12.69
N ALA A 107 -32.59 19.23 12.26
CA ALA A 107 -31.56 18.23 12.52
C ALA A 107 -31.15 18.13 14.01
N LEU A 108 -31.19 19.23 14.76
CA LEU A 108 -30.79 19.24 16.18
C LEU A 108 -31.93 18.99 17.16
N LYS A 109 -33.18 19.36 16.83
CA LYS A 109 -34.36 19.22 17.70
C LYS A 109 -34.55 17.80 18.28
N PRO A 110 -34.36 16.70 17.53
CA PRO A 110 -34.48 15.35 18.07
C PRO A 110 -33.57 15.06 19.26
N LEU A 111 -32.42 15.74 19.36
CA LEU A 111 -31.42 15.49 20.41
C LEU A 111 -31.85 16.01 21.79
N TYR A 112 -32.72 17.02 21.83
CA TYR A 112 -33.13 17.68 23.07
C TYR A 112 -34.65 17.76 23.28
N LYS A 113 -35.48 17.38 22.30
CA LYS A 113 -36.95 17.51 22.41
C LYS A 113 -37.54 16.83 23.65
N SER A 114 -36.96 15.71 24.09
CA SER A 114 -37.42 14.92 25.25
C SER A 114 -37.20 15.62 26.59
N TYR A 115 -36.39 16.69 26.59
CA TYR A 115 -36.01 17.48 27.75
C TYR A 115 -36.86 18.77 27.88
N LEU A 116 -37.60 19.16 26.84
CA LEU A 116 -38.47 20.34 26.89
C LEU A 116 -39.65 20.13 27.83
N LYS A 117 -40.06 21.21 28.51
CA LYS A 117 -41.16 21.26 29.49
C LYS A 117 -41.00 20.29 30.68
N LYS A 118 -39.76 19.90 30.99
CA LYS A 118 -39.41 19.08 32.15
C LYS A 118 -38.50 19.85 33.09
N GLU A 119 -38.57 19.50 34.38
CA GLU A 119 -37.58 19.94 35.36
C GLU A 119 -36.25 19.24 35.10
N LEU A 120 -35.19 20.03 34.89
CA LEU A 120 -33.87 19.56 34.54
C LEU A 120 -32.83 20.16 35.48
N THR A 121 -31.72 19.44 35.65
CA THR A 121 -30.50 19.98 36.24
C THR A 121 -29.59 20.58 35.18
N LEU A 122 -28.61 21.39 35.59
CA LEU A 122 -27.58 21.89 34.67
C LEU A 122 -26.81 20.74 33.99
N LYS A 123 -26.61 19.61 34.68
CA LYS A 123 -26.03 18.38 34.09
C LYS A 123 -26.76 17.95 32.83
N ASN A 124 -28.09 17.99 32.81
CA ASN A 124 -28.89 17.62 31.64
C ASN A 124 -28.61 18.54 30.43
N ILE A 125 -28.29 19.82 30.66
CA ILE A 125 -27.89 20.75 29.59
C ILE A 125 -26.51 20.38 29.03
N TYR A 126 -25.56 20.02 29.89
CA TYR A 126 -24.25 19.51 29.45
C TYR A 126 -24.39 18.18 28.69
N GLU A 127 -25.33 17.31 29.07
CA GLU A 127 -25.65 16.09 28.31
C GLU A 127 -26.21 16.43 26.91
N ILE A 128 -27.10 17.41 26.80
CA ILE A 128 -27.60 17.89 25.50
C ILE A 128 -26.44 18.44 24.64
N ALA A 129 -25.58 19.29 25.21
CA ALA A 129 -24.41 19.80 24.52
C ALA A 129 -23.46 18.68 24.08
N GLN A 130 -23.27 17.65 24.91
CA GLN A 130 -22.48 16.48 24.58
C GLN A 130 -23.11 15.66 23.45
N ARG A 131 -24.44 15.46 23.44
CA ARG A 131 -25.16 14.80 22.34
C ARG A 131 -25.00 15.54 21.02
N ILE A 132 -25.07 16.88 21.04
CA ILE A 132 -24.82 17.71 19.85
C ILE A 132 -23.37 17.56 19.40
N THR A 133 -22.41 17.62 20.33
CA THR A 133 -20.98 17.42 20.03
C THR A 133 -20.71 16.05 19.42
N ASN A 134 -21.31 14.98 19.97
CA ASN A 134 -21.20 13.63 19.43
C ASN A 134 -21.80 13.52 18.03
N LYS A 135 -22.90 14.22 17.73
CA LYS A 135 -23.44 14.29 16.37
C LYS A 135 -22.43 14.88 15.39
N TYR A 136 -21.85 16.05 15.70
CA TYR A 136 -20.81 16.66 14.85
C TYR A 136 -19.62 15.71 14.66
N ARG A 137 -19.13 15.08 15.74
CA ARG A 137 -17.98 14.17 15.67
C ARG A 137 -18.26 12.92 14.86
N ASN A 138 -19.43 12.32 15.01
CA ASN A 138 -19.84 11.13 14.25
C ASN A 138 -20.01 11.44 12.77
N ASP A 139 -20.40 12.67 12.44
CA ASP A 139 -20.50 13.16 11.07
C ASP A 139 -19.14 13.69 10.54
N GLY A 140 -18.05 13.55 11.30
CA GLY A 140 -16.66 13.81 10.86
C GLY A 140 -16.08 15.17 11.25
N TYR A 141 -16.74 15.98 12.07
CA TYR A 141 -16.27 17.30 12.49
C TYR A 141 -15.52 17.25 13.83
N LEU A 142 -14.26 16.81 13.79
CA LEU A 142 -13.45 16.50 14.98
C LEU A 142 -13.22 17.68 15.93
N LEU A 143 -13.08 18.89 15.39
CA LEU A 143 -12.79 20.12 16.15
C LEU A 143 -14.06 20.88 16.56
N SER A 144 -15.24 20.39 16.17
CA SER A 144 -16.50 21.05 16.50
C SER A 144 -17.02 20.59 17.86
N LYS A 145 -17.46 21.53 18.69
CA LYS A 145 -18.03 21.25 20.02
C LYS A 145 -19.18 22.20 20.34
N ALA A 146 -20.21 21.69 21.01
CA ALA A 146 -21.22 22.52 21.64
C ALA A 146 -20.81 22.83 23.08
N ILE A 147 -20.90 24.10 23.46
CA ILE A 147 -20.59 24.58 24.80
C ILE A 147 -21.81 25.25 25.43
N VAL A 148 -21.85 25.20 26.76
CA VAL A 148 -22.80 25.97 27.57
C VAL A 148 -22.06 27.24 28.04
N PRO A 149 -22.30 28.41 27.44
CA PRO A 149 -21.68 29.64 27.92
C PRO A 149 -22.23 30.02 29.31
N PRO A 150 -21.43 30.73 30.14
CA PRO A 150 -21.92 31.34 31.36
C PRO A 150 -23.12 32.25 31.06
N GLN A 151 -24.24 32.01 31.75
CA GLN A 151 -25.49 32.74 31.53
C GLN A 151 -26.38 32.64 32.77
N LYS A 152 -27.28 33.60 32.95
CA LYS A 152 -28.40 33.48 33.88
C LYS A 152 -29.55 32.78 33.15
N ILE A 153 -30.15 31.76 33.78
CA ILE A 153 -31.28 31.03 33.22
C ILE A 153 -32.55 31.71 33.75
N ASN A 154 -33.10 32.63 32.97
CA ASN A 154 -34.37 33.27 33.26
C ASN A 154 -35.48 32.60 32.44
N ASP A 155 -36.66 32.43 33.04
CA ASP A 155 -37.86 31.88 32.39
C ASP A 155 -37.70 30.51 31.72
N GLY A 156 -36.69 29.73 32.11
CA GLY A 156 -36.42 28.42 31.52
C GLY A 156 -35.84 28.48 30.10
N VAL A 157 -35.23 29.61 29.72
CA VAL A 157 -34.55 29.79 28.43
C VAL A 157 -33.06 29.52 28.60
N VAL A 158 -32.51 28.65 27.75
CA VAL A 158 -31.08 28.27 27.78
C VAL A 158 -30.45 28.52 26.41
N HIS A 159 -29.28 29.13 26.40
CA HIS A 159 -28.43 29.32 25.23
C HIS A 159 -27.32 28.27 25.17
N LEU A 160 -27.19 27.60 24.03
CA LEU A 160 -26.04 26.79 23.66
C LEU A 160 -25.31 27.46 22.50
N ARG A 161 -23.99 27.38 22.52
CA ARG A 161 -23.15 27.86 21.41
C ARG A 161 -22.40 26.68 20.82
N ILE A 162 -22.53 26.49 19.52
CA ILE A 162 -21.70 25.56 18.76
C ILE A 162 -20.46 26.32 18.28
N ILE A 163 -19.30 25.78 18.59
CA ILE A 163 -18.01 26.20 18.07
C ILE A 163 -17.67 25.22 16.97
N GLU A 164 -17.83 25.64 15.72
CA GLU A 164 -17.47 24.85 14.55
C GLU A 164 -15.98 25.06 14.23
N GLY A 165 -15.13 24.22 14.84
CA GLY A 165 -13.69 24.40 14.82
C GLY A 165 -13.03 24.16 13.45
N TYR A 166 -11.95 24.90 13.18
CA TYR A 166 -11.17 24.77 11.95
C TYR A 166 -9.67 25.03 12.17
N ILE A 167 -8.84 24.66 11.19
CA ILE A 167 -7.41 25.00 11.20
C ILE A 167 -7.20 26.37 10.55
N ASP A 168 -6.63 27.32 11.30
CA ASP A 168 -6.36 28.66 10.82
C ASP A 168 -4.94 28.82 10.27
N LYS A 169 -3.97 28.17 10.92
CA LYS A 169 -2.55 28.27 10.60
C LYS A 169 -1.89 26.91 10.66
N ILE A 170 -0.97 26.66 9.73
CA ILE A 170 -0.14 25.47 9.72
C ILE A 170 1.34 25.88 9.74
N LYS A 171 1.99 25.65 10.88
CA LYS A 171 3.43 25.83 11.09
C LYS A 171 4.17 24.56 10.62
N ILE A 172 5.30 24.70 9.93
CA ILE A 172 6.14 23.56 9.52
C ILE A 172 7.41 23.59 10.36
N GLN A 173 7.79 22.45 10.91
CA GLN A 173 9.02 22.24 11.66
C GLN A 173 9.81 21.07 11.06
N GLY A 174 11.13 21.08 11.26
CA GLY A 174 12.03 20.04 10.79
C GLY A 174 12.56 20.25 9.35
N PRO A 175 13.58 19.48 8.95
CA PRO A 175 14.18 19.59 7.64
C PRO A 175 13.24 19.02 6.58
N VAL A 176 13.12 19.73 5.46
CA VAL A 176 12.43 19.25 4.27
C VAL A 176 13.33 19.53 3.08
N ARG A 177 13.83 18.48 2.42
CA ARG A 177 14.52 18.65 1.15
C ARG A 177 13.47 18.79 0.05
N GLY A 178 13.59 19.85 -0.75
CA GLY A 178 12.71 20.11 -1.89
C GLY A 178 11.87 21.38 -1.85
N PRO A 179 11.27 21.82 -2.98
CA PRO A 179 10.37 22.95 -3.00
C PRO A 179 9.15 22.67 -2.13
N ARG A 180 8.93 23.53 -1.14
CA ARG A 180 7.72 23.52 -0.30
C ARG A 180 6.42 23.71 -1.10
N LYS A 181 6.48 23.89 -2.43
CA LYS A 181 5.33 24.14 -3.31
C LYS A 181 4.25 23.06 -3.18
N LEU A 182 4.61 21.78 -3.21
CA LEU A 182 3.62 20.69 -3.10
C LEU A 182 3.03 20.59 -1.69
N ILE A 183 3.88 20.62 -0.66
CA ILE A 183 3.44 20.65 0.75
C ILE A 183 2.53 21.85 1.01
N ASN A 184 2.85 23.03 0.47
CA ASN A 184 2.02 24.23 0.58
C ASN A 184 0.66 24.07 -0.11
N LYS A 185 0.58 23.33 -1.24
CA LYS A 185 -0.70 22.99 -1.87
C LYS A 185 -1.54 22.10 -0.97
N TYR A 186 -0.97 21.06 -0.36
CA TYR A 186 -1.67 20.22 0.62
C TYR A 186 -2.16 21.04 1.83
N LYS A 187 -1.30 21.90 2.39
CA LYS A 187 -1.68 22.83 3.47
C LYS A 187 -2.85 23.72 3.09
N LYS A 188 -2.83 24.27 1.88
CA LYS A 188 -3.92 25.14 1.38
C LYS A 188 -5.25 24.39 1.34
N ASN A 189 -5.26 23.12 0.96
CA ASN A 189 -6.48 22.33 0.95
C ASN A 189 -6.99 22.03 2.36
N ILE A 190 -6.12 21.74 3.33
CA ILE A 190 -6.51 21.62 4.75
C ILE A 190 -7.12 22.93 5.26
N LEU A 191 -6.49 24.07 4.99
CA LEU A 191 -6.96 25.40 5.44
C LEU A 191 -8.31 25.82 4.85
N LYS A 192 -8.68 25.28 3.68
CA LYS A 192 -9.97 25.51 3.03
C LYS A 192 -11.12 24.75 3.69
N SER A 193 -10.84 23.66 4.40
CA SER A 193 -11.87 22.86 5.09
C SER A 193 -12.34 23.58 6.35
N ARG A 194 -13.47 24.31 6.22
CA ARG A 194 -14.07 25.12 7.28
C ARG A 194 -15.59 24.96 7.27
N PRO A 195 -16.21 24.38 8.33
CA PRO A 195 -15.57 23.72 9.48
C PRO A 195 -14.70 22.51 9.08
N LEU A 196 -13.71 22.18 9.89
CA LEU A 196 -12.75 21.13 9.52
C LEU A 196 -13.40 19.75 9.51
N ARG A 197 -13.30 19.05 8.37
CA ARG A 197 -13.65 17.63 8.25
C ARG A 197 -12.44 16.74 8.55
N ALA A 198 -12.68 15.68 9.29
CA ALA A 198 -11.70 14.63 9.61
C ALA A 198 -11.08 14.02 8.36
N HIS A 199 -11.94 13.73 7.37
CA HIS A 199 -11.55 13.17 6.09
C HIS A 199 -10.52 14.06 5.37
N ASP A 200 -10.74 15.37 5.31
CA ASP A 200 -9.85 16.28 4.60
C ASP A 200 -8.50 16.39 5.32
N LEU A 201 -8.52 16.53 6.65
CA LEU A 201 -7.31 16.54 7.46
C LEU A 201 -6.50 15.25 7.26
N GLU A 202 -7.15 14.10 7.41
CA GLU A 202 -6.52 12.79 7.32
C GLU A 202 -5.93 12.54 5.94
N ARG A 203 -6.71 12.78 4.87
CA ARG A 203 -6.26 12.61 3.49
C ARG A 203 -4.99 13.39 3.22
N TYR A 204 -4.97 14.69 3.51
CA TYR A 204 -3.82 15.52 3.17
C TYR A 204 -2.62 15.28 4.08
N LEU A 205 -2.80 14.89 5.35
CA LEU A 205 -1.69 14.43 6.18
C LEU A 205 -1.07 13.13 5.64
N LEU A 206 -1.90 12.17 5.23
CA LEU A 206 -1.43 10.91 4.64
C LEU A 206 -0.78 11.11 3.26
N LEU A 207 -1.23 12.08 2.46
CA LEU A 207 -0.58 12.43 1.20
C LEU A 207 0.79 13.09 1.41
N ILE A 208 0.98 13.85 2.49
CA ILE A 208 2.30 14.37 2.87
C ILE A 208 3.21 13.21 3.32
N ASP A 209 2.69 12.28 4.12
CA ASP A 209 3.44 11.10 4.60
C ASP A 209 3.75 10.09 3.48
N ASP A 210 2.94 10.07 2.41
CA ASP A 210 3.21 9.27 1.21
C ASP A 210 4.32 9.86 0.31
N LEU A 211 4.81 11.08 0.57
CA LEU A 211 5.91 11.67 -0.18
C LEU A 211 7.21 10.90 0.06
N PRO A 212 7.98 10.56 -1.00
CA PRO A 212 9.28 9.91 -0.86
C PRO A 212 10.22 10.58 0.13
N GLY A 213 10.73 9.78 1.07
CA GLY A 213 11.67 10.24 2.08
C GLY A 213 11.08 11.09 3.19
N VAL A 214 9.78 11.44 3.15
CA VAL A 214 9.14 12.28 4.16
C VAL A 214 8.44 11.42 5.20
N THR A 215 8.54 11.82 6.47
CA THR A 215 7.67 11.33 7.54
C THR A 215 7.00 12.53 8.20
N ALA A 216 5.68 12.47 8.35
CA ALA A 216 4.89 13.59 8.85
C ALA A 216 4.24 13.28 10.20
N LYS A 217 4.43 14.17 11.17
CA LYS A 217 3.69 14.18 12.44
C LYS A 217 2.95 15.50 12.59
N SER A 218 1.71 15.44 13.06
CA SER A 218 0.88 16.63 13.29
C SER A 218 0.55 16.80 14.77
N VAL A 219 0.76 18.00 15.29
CA VAL A 219 0.31 18.42 16.63
C VAL A 219 -0.71 19.53 16.46
N LEU A 220 -1.83 19.45 17.17
CA LEU A 220 -2.90 20.45 17.16
C LEU A 220 -2.88 21.21 18.48
N THR A 221 -2.80 22.53 18.41
CA THR A 221 -2.88 23.42 19.58
C THR A 221 -4.00 24.44 19.38
N PRO A 222 -4.69 24.88 20.45
CA PRO A 222 -5.59 26.02 20.36
C PRO A 222 -4.91 27.23 19.71
N SER A 223 -5.63 27.98 18.89
CA SER A 223 -5.12 29.25 18.33
C SER A 223 -5.12 30.33 19.42
N GLU A 224 -4.06 31.13 19.47
CA GLU A 224 -3.91 32.25 20.41
C GLU A 224 -4.88 33.40 20.07
N ASP A 225 -5.11 33.63 18.77
CA ASP A 225 -5.85 34.81 18.29
C ASP A 225 -7.36 34.56 18.13
N LYS A 226 -7.77 33.29 17.98
CA LYS A 226 -9.11 32.93 17.48
C LYS A 226 -9.74 31.78 18.28
N PRO A 227 -10.81 32.05 19.07
CA PRO A 227 -11.42 31.05 19.96
C PRO A 227 -11.98 29.79 19.27
N SER A 228 -12.30 29.86 17.98
CA SER A 228 -12.83 28.74 17.18
C SER A 228 -11.76 28.09 16.29
N ALA A 229 -10.51 28.51 16.39
CA ALA A 229 -9.44 28.04 15.52
C ALA A 229 -8.42 27.18 16.26
N THR A 230 -7.76 26.33 15.50
CA THR A 230 -6.68 25.45 15.94
C THR A 230 -5.47 25.69 15.05
N THR A 231 -4.32 25.96 15.66
CA THR A 231 -3.06 25.97 14.93
C THR A 231 -2.52 24.54 14.85
N MET A 232 -2.10 24.12 13.65
CA MET A 232 -1.44 22.84 13.45
C MET A 232 0.06 23.05 13.27
N THR A 233 0.86 22.28 14.02
CA THR A 233 2.30 22.16 13.80
C THR A 233 2.57 20.85 13.09
N LEU A 234 3.09 20.94 11.87
CA LEU A 234 3.51 19.81 11.04
C LEU A 234 5.01 19.62 11.19
N ILE A 235 5.41 18.56 11.89
CA ILE A 235 6.80 18.17 12.13
C ILE A 235 7.18 17.16 11.05
N LEU A 236 8.15 17.54 10.23
CA LEU A 236 8.62 16.74 9.10
C LEU A 236 10.03 16.20 9.38
N ALA A 237 10.24 14.94 9.07
CA ALA A 237 11.55 14.31 9.00
C ALA A 237 11.82 13.89 7.55
N ASP A 238 13.09 13.95 7.16
CA ASP A 238 13.54 13.67 5.80
C ASP A 238 14.61 12.57 5.80
N LYS A 239 14.46 11.58 4.91
CA LYS A 239 15.42 10.52 4.66
C LYS A 239 15.90 10.60 3.22
N ALA A 240 17.09 11.16 3.03
CA ALA A 240 17.65 11.40 1.72
C ALA A 240 18.03 10.13 0.93
N PHE A 241 18.54 9.11 1.61
CA PHE A 241 19.05 7.90 0.98
C PHE A 241 18.53 6.64 1.67
N VAL A 242 18.24 5.61 0.87
CA VAL A 242 17.88 4.26 1.33
C VAL A 242 18.69 3.26 0.53
N GLY A 243 19.53 2.47 1.21
CA GLY A 243 20.27 1.37 0.60
C GLY A 243 19.80 0.02 1.15
N HIS A 244 19.92 -1.02 0.34
CA HIS A 244 19.76 -2.40 0.79
C HIS A 244 20.72 -3.30 0.03
N ILE A 245 21.18 -4.35 0.71
CA ILE A 245 21.93 -5.47 0.14
C ILE A 245 21.32 -6.75 0.69
N GLY A 246 21.43 -7.85 -0.05
CA GLY A 246 20.90 -9.13 0.38
C GLY A 246 21.43 -10.28 -0.46
N THR A 247 21.18 -11.49 0.03
CA THR A 247 21.43 -12.73 -0.69
C THR A 247 20.23 -13.66 -0.53
N ASP A 248 19.98 -14.49 -1.53
CA ASP A 248 18.95 -15.52 -1.47
C ASP A 248 19.31 -16.74 -2.32
N ASN A 249 18.59 -17.84 -2.09
CA ASN A 249 18.73 -19.09 -2.81
C ASN A 249 17.53 -19.38 -3.75
N ARG A 250 16.91 -18.33 -4.33
CA ARG A 250 15.70 -18.47 -5.17
C ARG A 250 16.01 -18.68 -6.65
N GLY A 251 17.29 -18.64 -7.02
CA GLY A 251 17.74 -18.90 -8.38
C GLY A 251 17.58 -20.37 -8.74
N SER A 252 17.46 -20.65 -10.04
CA SER A 252 17.46 -22.05 -10.51
C SER A 252 18.91 -22.54 -10.65
N LYS A 253 19.10 -23.85 -10.81
CA LYS A 253 20.42 -24.42 -11.13
C LYS A 253 21.03 -23.88 -12.44
N PHE A 254 20.23 -23.24 -13.29
CA PHE A 254 20.65 -22.68 -14.57
C PHE A 254 21.06 -21.20 -14.46
N ASN A 255 20.48 -20.45 -13.54
CA ASN A 255 20.68 -18.99 -13.43
C ASN A 255 21.24 -18.63 -12.06
N GLY A 256 22.18 -19.43 -11.59
CA GLY A 256 22.81 -19.40 -10.27
C GLY A 256 21.84 -19.63 -9.10
N PRO A 257 21.95 -20.75 -8.36
CA PRO A 257 21.05 -21.02 -7.23
C PRO A 257 21.18 -19.95 -6.13
N TYR A 258 22.40 -19.43 -5.92
CA TYR A 258 22.68 -18.34 -4.99
C TYR A 258 22.79 -17.02 -5.73
N GLN A 259 22.05 -16.03 -5.24
CA GLN A 259 21.93 -14.71 -5.86
C GLN A 259 22.26 -13.62 -4.85
N PHE A 260 22.88 -12.55 -5.32
CA PHE A 260 23.14 -11.34 -4.58
C PHE A 260 22.27 -10.23 -5.15
N LEU A 261 21.66 -9.44 -4.27
CA LEU A 261 20.81 -8.33 -4.65
C LEU A 261 21.22 -7.08 -3.89
N GLY A 262 21.04 -5.94 -4.53
CA GLY A 262 21.28 -4.67 -3.90
C GLY A 262 20.56 -3.54 -4.62
N GLY A 263 20.40 -2.44 -3.92
CA GLY A 263 19.88 -1.24 -4.52
C GLY A 263 20.00 -0.02 -3.63
N VAL A 264 20.05 1.12 -4.29
CA VAL A 264 20.12 2.43 -3.68
C VAL A 264 18.97 3.29 -4.22
N THR A 265 18.34 4.04 -3.33
CA THR A 265 17.30 5.01 -3.66
C THR A 265 17.67 6.35 -3.06
N VAL A 266 17.59 7.39 -3.89
CA VAL A 266 17.77 8.79 -3.51
C VAL A 266 16.40 9.46 -3.54
N ASN A 267 15.98 10.04 -2.42
CA ASN A 267 14.75 10.82 -2.33
C ASN A 267 15.05 12.30 -2.56
N SER A 268 14.14 12.99 -3.25
CA SER A 268 14.21 14.41 -3.58
C SER A 268 15.51 14.80 -4.30
N LEU A 269 15.99 13.98 -5.25
CA LEU A 269 17.23 14.23 -6.00
C LEU A 269 17.22 15.59 -6.70
N LEU A 270 16.09 15.95 -7.32
CA LEU A 270 15.85 17.25 -7.96
C LEU A 270 15.07 18.22 -7.06
N GLY A 271 14.92 17.87 -5.78
CA GLY A 271 14.07 18.57 -4.82
C GLY A 271 12.56 18.33 -5.00
N ASP A 272 12.07 17.80 -6.10
CA ASP A 272 10.64 17.65 -6.42
C ASP A 272 9.86 16.58 -5.61
N HIS A 273 10.36 16.13 -4.47
CA HIS A 273 9.85 14.97 -3.73
C HIS A 273 9.77 13.69 -4.59
N SER A 274 10.57 13.58 -5.65
CA SER A 274 10.73 12.34 -6.37
C SER A 274 11.52 11.31 -5.58
N ARG A 275 11.53 10.07 -6.07
CA ARG A 275 12.61 9.13 -5.75
C ARG A 275 13.19 8.56 -7.03
N ALA A 276 14.51 8.55 -7.09
CA ALA A 276 15.29 7.89 -8.12
C ALA A 276 16.02 6.70 -7.49
N GLY A 277 16.16 5.59 -8.20
CA GLY A 277 16.91 4.47 -7.66
C GLY A 277 17.47 3.54 -8.72
N LEU A 278 18.48 2.80 -8.31
CA LEU A 278 19.12 1.73 -9.06
C LEU A 278 19.10 0.48 -8.19
N GLN A 279 18.71 -0.65 -8.78
CA GLN A 279 18.70 -1.94 -8.10
C GLN A 279 19.01 -3.06 -9.06
N GLY A 280 19.55 -4.16 -8.55
CA GLY A 280 19.98 -5.27 -9.38
C GLY A 280 20.11 -6.58 -8.64
N VAL A 281 20.16 -7.66 -9.43
CA VAL A 281 20.45 -9.02 -8.97
C VAL A 281 21.54 -9.59 -9.86
N PHE A 282 22.52 -10.25 -9.26
CA PHE A 282 23.58 -10.97 -9.95
C PHE A 282 23.89 -12.29 -9.22
N THR A 283 24.54 -13.20 -9.91
CA THR A 283 24.97 -14.52 -9.41
C THR A 283 26.48 -14.56 -9.18
N SER A 284 26.97 -15.58 -8.47
CA SER A 284 28.42 -15.78 -8.26
C SER A 284 29.19 -15.90 -9.58
N GLN A 285 28.59 -16.57 -10.57
CA GLN A 285 29.02 -16.51 -11.97
C GLN A 285 28.15 -15.46 -12.65
N THR A 286 28.67 -14.26 -12.88
CA THR A 286 27.89 -13.10 -13.36
C THR A 286 27.24 -13.31 -14.72
N ASP A 287 27.79 -14.22 -15.53
CA ASP A 287 27.27 -14.55 -16.87
C ASP A 287 25.95 -15.31 -16.77
N GLU A 288 25.75 -16.13 -15.73
CA GLU A 288 24.51 -16.88 -15.51
C GLU A 288 23.30 -15.96 -15.30
N LEU A 289 23.51 -14.82 -14.66
CA LEU A 289 22.49 -13.79 -14.48
C LEU A 289 23.09 -12.43 -14.11
N LEU A 290 22.74 -11.43 -14.90
CA LEU A 290 22.85 -10.01 -14.56
C LEU A 290 21.51 -9.33 -14.83
N PHE A 291 20.90 -8.73 -13.81
CA PHE A 291 19.72 -7.89 -13.93
C PHE A 291 19.95 -6.54 -13.27
N LEU A 292 19.64 -5.45 -13.98
CA LEU A 292 19.70 -4.08 -13.49
C LEU A 292 18.41 -3.32 -13.82
N ASN A 293 17.92 -2.52 -12.88
CA ASN A 293 16.73 -1.68 -13.04
C ASN A 293 16.96 -0.29 -12.45
N ALA A 294 16.77 0.73 -13.27
CA ALA A 294 16.75 2.13 -12.86
C ALA A 294 15.30 2.65 -12.88
N PHE A 295 14.91 3.43 -11.87
CA PHE A 295 13.54 3.95 -11.79
C PHE A 295 13.48 5.39 -11.27
N TYR A 296 12.39 6.06 -11.61
CA TYR A 296 12.02 7.40 -11.17
C TYR A 296 10.53 7.47 -10.83
N ASP A 297 10.18 8.00 -9.66
CA ASP A 297 8.80 8.10 -9.17
C ASP A 297 8.52 9.52 -8.70
N LEU A 298 7.66 10.23 -9.42
CA LEU A 298 7.41 11.65 -9.29
C LEU A 298 5.97 11.94 -8.84
N PRO A 299 5.76 12.61 -7.70
CA PRO A 299 4.47 13.20 -7.36
C PRO A 299 4.15 14.39 -8.29
N ILE A 300 3.08 14.30 -9.07
CA ILE A 300 2.78 15.31 -10.12
C ILE A 300 1.67 16.30 -9.74
N ASN A 301 0.85 16.01 -8.73
CA ASN A 301 -0.25 16.91 -8.33
C ASN A 301 -0.53 16.91 -6.82
N GLN A 302 -1.44 17.79 -6.41
CA GLN A 302 -1.88 17.99 -5.02
C GLN A 302 -2.97 17.02 -4.56
N GLU A 303 -3.29 16.00 -5.36
CA GLU A 303 -4.27 14.95 -5.05
C GLU A 303 -3.63 13.56 -4.99
N GLY A 304 -2.29 13.51 -4.91
CA GLY A 304 -1.53 12.28 -4.72
C GLY A 304 -1.23 11.49 -6.00
N THR A 305 -1.50 12.03 -7.18
CA THR A 305 -1.14 11.37 -8.44
C THR A 305 0.38 11.30 -8.59
N ARG A 306 0.87 10.13 -9.03
CA ARG A 306 2.29 9.85 -9.23
C ARG A 306 2.55 9.31 -10.62
N LEU A 307 3.65 9.75 -11.21
CA LEU A 307 4.20 9.22 -12.45
C LEU A 307 5.43 8.39 -12.12
N PHE A 308 5.39 7.11 -12.47
CA PHE A 308 6.48 6.16 -12.30
C PHE A 308 7.05 5.79 -13.66
N PHE A 309 8.37 5.86 -13.78
CA PHE A 309 9.13 5.43 -14.94
C PHE A 309 10.19 4.42 -14.48
N SER A 310 10.39 3.34 -15.22
CA SER A 310 11.51 2.42 -15.00
C SER A 310 12.06 1.87 -16.30
N SER A 311 13.35 1.60 -16.30
CA SER A 311 14.07 0.94 -17.39
C SER A 311 14.91 -0.19 -16.81
N SER A 312 14.78 -1.38 -17.37
CA SER A 312 15.52 -2.56 -16.91
C SER A 312 16.20 -3.29 -18.05
N VAL A 313 17.33 -3.92 -17.72
CA VAL A 313 18.11 -4.78 -18.61
C VAL A 313 18.45 -6.07 -17.90
N SER A 314 18.42 -7.18 -18.62
CA SER A 314 18.75 -8.50 -18.13
C SER A 314 19.58 -9.25 -19.16
N LYS A 315 20.68 -9.84 -18.71
CA LYS A 315 21.50 -10.80 -19.45
C LYS A 315 21.53 -12.12 -18.71
N SER A 316 21.52 -13.23 -19.43
CA SER A 316 21.59 -14.57 -18.84
C SER A 316 22.21 -15.54 -19.81
N GLU A 317 23.25 -16.25 -19.35
CA GLU A 317 23.90 -17.36 -20.02
C GLU A 317 23.75 -18.61 -19.15
N PRO A 318 22.67 -19.38 -19.32
CA PRO A 318 22.32 -20.47 -18.43
C PRO A 318 23.43 -21.51 -18.26
N GLY A 319 23.82 -21.78 -17.02
CA GLY A 319 24.82 -22.77 -16.65
C GLY A 319 24.29 -24.21 -16.60
N SER A 320 25.02 -25.07 -15.88
CA SER A 320 24.69 -26.50 -15.72
C SER A 320 24.58 -27.21 -17.09
N THR A 321 23.61 -28.11 -17.26
CA THR A 321 23.39 -28.89 -18.49
C THR A 321 23.02 -28.03 -19.70
N LEU A 322 22.72 -26.74 -19.52
CA LEU A 322 22.42 -25.83 -20.64
C LEU A 322 23.67 -25.15 -21.22
N LYS A 323 24.81 -25.20 -20.49
CA LYS A 323 26.05 -24.55 -20.90
C LYS A 323 26.57 -25.08 -22.25
N GLN A 324 26.34 -26.36 -22.55
CA GLN A 324 26.74 -26.98 -23.81
C GLN A 324 26.00 -26.44 -25.05
N PHE A 325 24.84 -25.80 -24.85
CA PHE A 325 24.02 -25.26 -25.93
C PHE A 325 24.30 -23.78 -26.20
N ASP A 326 25.25 -23.17 -25.48
CA ASP A 326 25.64 -21.76 -25.62
C ASP A 326 24.42 -20.84 -25.77
N ILE A 327 23.57 -20.85 -24.74
CA ILE A 327 22.31 -20.12 -24.74
C ILE A 327 22.57 -18.71 -24.21
N ASN A 328 22.28 -17.68 -25.00
CA ASN A 328 22.36 -16.28 -24.57
C ASN A 328 20.99 -15.65 -24.60
N GLY A 329 20.53 -15.15 -23.45
CA GLY A 329 19.28 -14.45 -23.27
C GLY A 329 19.49 -12.98 -22.94
N ASP A 330 18.96 -12.09 -23.78
CA ASP A 330 18.92 -10.65 -23.54
C ASP A 330 17.47 -10.20 -23.36
N SER A 331 17.22 -9.30 -22.39
CA SER A 331 15.92 -8.64 -22.25
C SER A 331 16.09 -7.19 -21.81
N SER A 332 15.31 -6.30 -22.42
CA SER A 332 15.16 -4.93 -21.98
C SER A 332 13.68 -4.57 -21.80
N SER A 333 13.38 -3.74 -20.82
CA SER A 333 12.03 -3.24 -20.60
C SER A 333 12.01 -1.77 -20.23
N ILE A 334 10.95 -1.09 -20.66
CA ILE A 334 10.60 0.27 -20.23
C ILE A 334 9.17 0.22 -19.72
N THR A 335 8.93 0.78 -18.54
CA THR A 335 7.60 0.88 -17.95
C THR A 335 7.30 2.32 -17.56
N LEU A 336 6.13 2.80 -17.98
CA LEU A 336 5.54 4.05 -17.54
C LEU A 336 4.22 3.75 -16.81
N ARG A 337 3.99 4.35 -15.65
CA ARG A 337 2.78 4.11 -14.85
C ARG A 337 2.31 5.37 -14.15
N LEU A 338 1.05 5.74 -14.38
CA LEU A 338 0.34 6.78 -13.66
C LEU A 338 -0.51 6.14 -12.56
N THR A 339 -0.38 6.58 -11.31
CA THR A 339 -1.16 6.06 -10.17
C THR A 339 -1.88 7.20 -9.47
N HIS A 340 -3.16 7.03 -9.14
CA HIS A 340 -3.98 8.03 -8.46
C HIS A 340 -4.74 7.43 -7.26
N PRO A 341 -4.62 8.02 -6.05
CA PRO A 341 -5.38 7.60 -4.87
C PRO A 341 -6.75 8.33 -4.79
N PHE A 342 -7.79 7.68 -5.32
CA PHE A 342 -9.18 8.16 -5.24
C PHE A 342 -9.66 8.28 -3.78
N LEU A 343 -9.32 7.28 -2.96
CA LEU A 343 -9.58 7.32 -1.51
C LEU A 343 -8.27 7.06 -0.78
N ARG A 344 -7.97 7.92 0.21
CA ARG A 344 -6.78 7.79 1.07
C ARG A 344 -7.18 8.08 2.51
N SER A 345 -7.21 7.05 3.35
CA SER A 345 -7.45 7.14 4.79
C SER A 345 -6.63 6.07 5.53
N ARG A 346 -6.60 6.10 6.86
CA ARG A 346 -5.93 5.03 7.62
C ARG A 346 -6.65 3.70 7.55
N ALA A 347 -7.98 3.70 7.38
CA ALA A 347 -8.80 2.49 7.43
C ALA A 347 -9.16 1.93 6.05
N LYS A 348 -9.21 2.77 5.01
CA LYS A 348 -9.63 2.40 3.66
C LYS A 348 -8.84 3.19 2.61
N ASN A 349 -8.37 2.53 1.56
CA ASN A 349 -7.69 3.16 0.44
C ASN A 349 -8.18 2.57 -0.88
N LEU A 350 -8.45 3.43 -1.85
CA LEU A 350 -8.79 3.07 -3.23
C LEU A 350 -7.82 3.77 -4.16
N THR A 351 -7.08 2.99 -4.92
CA THR A 351 -6.07 3.48 -5.87
C THR A 351 -6.35 2.90 -7.24
N GLY A 352 -6.23 3.72 -8.28
CA GLY A 352 -6.23 3.26 -9.66
C GLY A 352 -4.91 3.56 -10.33
N HIS A 353 -4.57 2.76 -11.34
CA HIS A 353 -3.39 2.96 -12.15
C HIS A 353 -3.64 2.69 -13.62
N LEU A 354 -2.94 3.45 -14.45
CA LEU A 354 -2.80 3.25 -15.88
C LEU A 354 -1.31 3.05 -16.16
N GLY A 355 -0.94 2.00 -16.88
CA GLY A 355 0.45 1.71 -17.21
C GLY A 355 0.62 1.29 -18.65
N PHE A 356 1.84 1.51 -19.14
CA PHE A 356 2.33 1.05 -20.42
C PHE A 356 3.71 0.44 -20.21
N SER A 357 3.92 -0.77 -20.71
CA SER A 357 5.20 -1.46 -20.66
C SER A 357 5.59 -1.92 -22.06
N GLY A 358 6.80 -1.55 -22.48
CA GLY A 358 7.47 -2.11 -23.65
C GLY A 358 8.55 -3.07 -23.20
N ARG A 359 8.58 -4.27 -23.78
CA ARG A 359 9.62 -5.27 -23.51
C ARG A 359 10.12 -5.85 -24.81
N ASN A 360 11.44 -5.98 -24.93
CA ASN A 360 12.10 -6.75 -25.98
C ASN A 360 12.89 -7.87 -25.30
N SER A 361 12.81 -9.09 -25.83
CA SER A 361 13.55 -10.24 -25.35
C SER A 361 14.02 -11.07 -26.52
N THR A 362 15.30 -11.43 -26.54
CA THR A 362 15.90 -12.30 -27.55
C THR A 362 16.58 -13.47 -26.88
N THR A 363 16.52 -14.64 -27.51
CA THR A 363 17.28 -15.83 -27.08
C THR A 363 18.01 -16.40 -28.29
N LYS A 364 19.30 -16.65 -28.11
CA LYS A 364 20.15 -17.33 -29.09
C LYS A 364 20.60 -18.67 -28.52
N ILE A 365 20.77 -19.65 -29.40
CA ILE A 365 21.28 -20.99 -29.07
C ILE A 365 22.39 -21.28 -30.06
N LEU A 366 23.59 -21.62 -29.59
CA LEU A 366 24.76 -21.87 -30.45
C LEU A 366 25.01 -20.69 -31.43
N GLY A 367 24.81 -19.45 -30.94
CA GLY A 367 24.92 -18.22 -31.72
C GLY A 367 23.79 -17.93 -32.71
N LEU A 368 22.86 -18.86 -32.95
CA LEU A 368 21.72 -18.70 -33.86
C LEU A 368 20.49 -18.14 -33.13
N LEU A 369 19.72 -17.27 -33.80
CA LEU A 369 18.48 -16.73 -33.24
C LEU A 369 17.44 -17.83 -33.11
N ASP A 370 17.02 -18.11 -31.88
CA ASP A 370 15.94 -19.06 -31.58
C ASP A 370 14.61 -18.33 -31.42
N SER A 371 14.59 -17.26 -30.61
CA SER A 371 13.37 -16.52 -30.32
C SER A 371 13.56 -15.03 -30.09
N GLU A 372 12.53 -14.27 -30.48
CA GLU A 372 12.43 -12.82 -30.34
C GLU A 372 10.99 -12.39 -30.00
N ASP A 373 10.81 -11.89 -28.78
CA ASP A 373 9.54 -11.38 -28.29
C ASP A 373 9.63 -9.87 -28.02
N ARG A 374 8.91 -9.09 -28.82
CA ARG A 374 8.69 -7.65 -28.63
C ARG A 374 7.23 -7.43 -28.21
N LEU A 375 7.01 -7.14 -26.94
CA LEU A 375 5.68 -6.95 -26.36
C LEU A 375 5.45 -5.47 -26.02
N ARG A 376 4.26 -4.96 -26.34
CA ARG A 376 3.74 -3.69 -25.84
C ARG A 376 2.45 -3.97 -25.10
N VAL A 377 2.39 -3.58 -23.83
CA VAL A 377 1.27 -3.93 -22.96
C VAL A 377 0.76 -2.66 -22.29
N MET A 378 -0.52 -2.38 -22.49
CA MET A 378 -1.24 -1.39 -21.69
C MET A 378 -1.94 -2.11 -20.54
N ASN A 379 -1.91 -1.52 -19.34
CA ASN A 379 -2.57 -2.07 -18.17
C ASN A 379 -3.39 -1.01 -17.44
N ILE A 380 -4.60 -1.38 -17.04
CA ILE A 380 -5.47 -0.58 -16.17
C ILE A 380 -5.79 -1.44 -14.96
N GLY A 381 -5.67 -0.88 -13.77
CA GLY A 381 -6.05 -1.61 -12.57
C GLY A 381 -6.50 -0.73 -11.44
N VAL A 382 -7.12 -1.41 -10.48
CA VAL A 382 -7.66 -0.84 -9.24
C VAL A 382 -7.20 -1.72 -8.09
N SER A 383 -6.81 -1.07 -6.99
CA SER A 383 -6.43 -1.70 -5.74
C SER A 383 -7.23 -1.04 -4.62
N TYR A 384 -7.97 -1.86 -3.87
CA TYR A 384 -8.75 -1.45 -2.71
C TYR A 384 -8.28 -2.22 -1.48
N ASP A 385 -7.80 -1.50 -0.47
CA ASP A 385 -7.46 -2.08 0.82
C ASP A 385 -8.30 -1.47 1.94
N TYR A 386 -8.69 -2.30 2.91
CA TYR A 386 -9.46 -1.85 4.07
C TYR A 386 -9.15 -2.67 5.32
N ALA A 387 -9.18 -2.01 6.47
CA ALA A 387 -9.22 -2.65 7.78
C ALA A 387 -10.66 -3.05 8.14
N ASP A 388 -10.87 -4.31 8.50
CA ASP A 388 -12.17 -4.82 8.92
C ASP A 388 -12.40 -4.68 10.45
N GLU A 389 -13.61 -5.04 10.90
CA GLU A 389 -14.00 -4.96 12.30
C GLU A 389 -13.35 -6.06 13.17
N TYR A 390 -12.83 -7.12 12.55
CA TYR A 390 -12.12 -8.23 13.18
C TYR A 390 -10.61 -7.97 13.29
N LYS A 391 -10.17 -6.72 13.08
CA LYS A 391 -8.76 -6.29 13.11
C LYS A 391 -7.91 -6.93 12.00
N GLY A 392 -8.53 -7.45 10.94
CA GLY A 392 -7.89 -7.87 9.72
C GLY A 392 -7.69 -6.69 8.75
N VAL A 393 -6.76 -6.85 7.81
CA VAL A 393 -6.57 -5.92 6.70
C VAL A 393 -6.66 -6.71 5.40
N ASN A 394 -7.64 -6.35 4.58
CA ASN A 394 -7.96 -7.03 3.33
C ASN A 394 -7.46 -6.19 2.16
N LEU A 395 -6.98 -6.85 1.10
CA LEU A 395 -6.51 -6.20 -0.12
C LEU A 395 -7.09 -6.89 -1.36
N ILE A 396 -7.85 -6.14 -2.15
CA ILE A 396 -8.44 -6.56 -3.41
C ILE A 396 -7.73 -5.83 -4.55
N ARG A 397 -7.22 -6.58 -5.53
CA ARG A 397 -6.63 -6.01 -6.74
C ARG A 397 -7.23 -6.62 -7.99
N LEU A 398 -7.60 -5.76 -8.93
CA LEU A 398 -8.04 -6.13 -10.27
C LEU A 398 -7.16 -5.40 -11.28
N ASN A 399 -6.68 -6.12 -12.28
CA ASN A 399 -5.84 -5.56 -13.33
C ASN A 399 -6.18 -6.19 -14.68
N LEU A 400 -6.54 -5.33 -15.63
CA LEU A 400 -6.78 -5.67 -17.03
C LEU A 400 -5.54 -5.27 -17.83
N SER A 401 -5.00 -6.20 -18.59
CA SER A 401 -3.86 -5.99 -19.48
C SER A 401 -4.24 -6.30 -20.92
N LYS A 402 -3.86 -5.41 -21.83
CA LYS A 402 -4.05 -5.57 -23.27
C LYS A 402 -2.70 -5.47 -23.97
N GLY A 403 -2.36 -6.51 -24.71
CA GLY A 403 -1.25 -6.50 -25.65
C GLY A 403 -1.61 -5.73 -26.91
N LEU A 404 -0.69 -4.88 -27.37
CA LEU A 404 -0.88 -3.94 -28.48
C LEU A 404 0.14 -4.23 -29.59
N ASN A 405 -0.31 -4.18 -30.83
CA ASN A 405 0.53 -4.33 -32.02
C ASN A 405 1.04 -2.97 -32.50
N ILE A 406 1.83 -2.29 -31.67
CA ILE A 406 2.40 -0.96 -31.95
C ILE A 406 3.90 -0.98 -31.65
N PHE A 407 4.64 0.03 -32.11
CA PHE A 407 6.09 0.18 -31.84
C PHE A 407 6.88 -1.11 -32.07
N ASP A 408 6.68 -1.73 -33.22
CA ASP A 408 7.37 -2.95 -33.65
C ASP A 408 7.17 -4.12 -32.66
N ALA A 409 5.93 -4.35 -32.22
CA ALA A 409 5.58 -5.54 -31.45
C ALA A 409 5.63 -6.79 -32.36
N THR A 410 6.17 -7.90 -31.87
CA THR A 410 6.18 -9.17 -32.63
C THR A 410 4.74 -9.61 -32.90
N GLU A 411 4.40 -9.87 -34.15
CA GLU A 411 3.04 -10.30 -34.51
C GLU A 411 2.73 -11.70 -33.96
N SER A 412 1.45 -11.94 -33.68
CA SER A 412 1.00 -13.26 -33.21
C SER A 412 1.08 -14.25 -34.38
N GLY A 413 1.77 -15.37 -34.17
CA GLY A 413 2.05 -16.35 -35.22
C GLY A 413 3.38 -16.15 -35.97
N SER A 414 4.22 -15.20 -35.54
CA SER A 414 5.59 -15.08 -36.05
C SER A 414 6.40 -16.37 -35.78
N SER A 415 7.29 -16.72 -36.72
CA SER A 415 8.09 -17.96 -36.67
C SER A 415 9.00 -18.05 -35.46
N ASN A 416 9.48 -16.91 -34.96
CA ASN A 416 10.50 -16.82 -33.92
C ASN A 416 9.92 -16.41 -32.56
N LEU A 417 8.65 -16.71 -32.30
CA LEU A 417 8.08 -16.50 -30.97
C LEU A 417 8.69 -17.50 -29.98
N SER A 418 9.01 -17.05 -28.76
CA SER A 418 9.48 -17.95 -27.69
C SER A 418 8.48 -19.05 -27.37
N ARG A 419 7.21 -18.84 -27.73
CA ARG A 419 6.12 -19.81 -27.61
C ARG A 419 5.37 -19.87 -28.93
N SER A 420 5.31 -21.04 -29.55
CA SER A 420 4.65 -21.25 -30.85
C SER A 420 3.17 -20.83 -30.88
N GLN A 421 2.47 -20.93 -29.74
CA GLN A 421 1.08 -20.50 -29.57
C GLN A 421 0.94 -19.14 -28.86
N GLY A 422 2.05 -18.40 -28.73
CA GLY A 422 2.11 -17.10 -28.09
C GLY A 422 1.29 -16.06 -28.86
N LYS A 423 0.50 -15.26 -28.13
CA LYS A 423 -0.27 -14.15 -28.69
C LYS A 423 0.23 -12.84 -28.09
N SER A 424 0.75 -11.95 -28.93
CA SER A 424 1.17 -10.61 -28.54
C SER A 424 -0.01 -9.65 -28.36
N ASN A 425 -1.15 -9.88 -29.03
CA ASN A 425 -2.37 -9.06 -28.96
C ASN A 425 -3.39 -9.54 -27.91
N PHE A 426 -2.91 -10.16 -26.83
CA PHE A 426 -3.75 -10.80 -25.82
C PHE A 426 -4.60 -9.81 -25.01
N THR A 427 -5.69 -10.29 -24.43
CA THR A 427 -6.41 -9.62 -23.34
C THR A 427 -6.33 -10.51 -22.10
N LYS A 428 -5.91 -9.96 -20.97
CA LYS A 428 -5.73 -10.70 -19.73
C LYS A 428 -6.33 -9.95 -18.54
N LEU A 429 -7.20 -10.61 -17.80
CA LEU A 429 -7.69 -10.14 -16.50
C LEU A 429 -6.97 -10.91 -15.39
N THR A 430 -6.48 -10.19 -14.39
CA THR A 430 -5.88 -10.77 -13.18
C THR A 430 -6.54 -10.18 -11.95
N GLY A 431 -6.93 -11.06 -11.02
CA GLY A 431 -7.42 -10.72 -9.70
C GLY A 431 -6.50 -11.26 -8.61
N ASN A 432 -6.33 -10.52 -7.52
CA ASN A 432 -5.68 -11.01 -6.32
C ASN A 432 -6.46 -10.53 -5.09
N LEU A 433 -6.68 -11.45 -4.16
CA LEU A 433 -7.26 -11.19 -2.84
C LEU A 433 -6.21 -11.64 -1.81
N MET A 434 -5.91 -10.80 -0.84
CA MET A 434 -5.01 -11.09 0.28
C MET A 434 -5.61 -10.63 1.59
#